data_AF-A0A9X5X654-F1
#
_entry.id   AF-A0A9X5X654-F1
#
_cell.length_a   1.000
_cell.length_b   1.000
_cell.length_c   1.000
_cell.angle_alpha   90.00
_cell.angle_beta   90.00
_cell.angle_gamma   90.00
#
_symmetry.space_group_name_H-M   'P 1'
#
loop_
_entity.id
_entity.type
_entity.pdbx_description
1 polymer ?
#
loop_
_entity_poly.entity_id
_entity_poly.type
_entity_poly.pdbx_seq_one_letter_code
_entity_poly.pdbx_strand_id
1 'polypeptide(L)'
;AAPDPSGSGVALALRRAVHDAGAHVVDVVHVNAHATATVDGDLAEASALRAVLGGSVPVTALKGHLGHLQGAAGGVEAVATVLTLHHGLIPPTIGCDDQDDAIDLDVVTKRPRRLPALGDLALSNSFGFGGHNAVLALRRTG
;
A
#
# COMPACT_ATOMS: atom_id res chain seq x y z
N ALA A 1 17.06 -10.73 7.45
CA ALA A 1 16.25 -11.89 7.00
C ALA A 1 15.38 -11.43 5.85
N ALA A 2 15.27 -12.25 4.79
CA ALA A 2 14.36 -12.00 3.68
C ALA A 2 12.90 -12.04 4.17
N PRO A 3 11.96 -11.32 3.50
CA PRO A 3 10.55 -11.43 3.82
C PRO A 3 10.05 -12.86 3.64
N ASP A 4 9.03 -13.24 4.43
CA ASP A 4 8.34 -14.52 4.27
C ASP A 4 7.66 -14.55 2.88
N PRO A 5 8.05 -15.48 1.98
CA PRO A 5 7.51 -15.53 0.62
C PRO A 5 6.00 -15.72 0.56
N SER A 6 5.39 -16.27 1.62
CA SER A 6 3.93 -16.43 1.69
C SER A 6 3.19 -15.11 1.92
N GLY A 7 3.89 -14.04 2.31
CA GLY A 7 3.28 -12.77 2.69
C GLY A 7 2.41 -12.84 3.96
N SER A 8 2.47 -13.94 4.73
CA SER A 8 1.56 -14.20 5.85
C SER A 8 1.59 -13.09 6.92
N GLY A 9 2.80 -12.59 7.24
CA GLY A 9 3.01 -11.49 8.18
C GLY A 9 2.45 -10.15 7.68
N VAL A 10 2.58 -9.89 6.37
CA VAL A 10 1.97 -8.71 5.73
C VAL A 10 0.46 -8.79 5.79
N ALA A 11 -0.10 -9.94 5.40
CA ALA A 11 -1.55 -10.17 5.43
C ALA A 11 -2.14 -10.05 6.85
N LEU A 12 -1.40 -10.52 7.88
CA LEU A 12 -1.77 -10.33 9.27
C LEU A 12 -1.76 -8.85 9.68
N ALA A 13 -0.74 -8.09 9.29
CA ALA A 13 -0.64 -6.66 9.60
C ALA A 13 -1.77 -5.85 8.93
N LEU A 14 -2.09 -6.14 7.66
CA LEU A 14 -3.22 -5.54 6.94
C LEU A 14 -4.54 -5.77 7.68
N ARG A 15 -4.86 -7.04 8.02
CA ARG A 15 -6.08 -7.39 8.76
C ARG A 15 -6.16 -6.70 10.13
N ARG A 16 -5.03 -6.64 10.85
CA ARG A 16 -4.97 -5.98 12.16
C ARG A 16 -5.22 -4.49 12.06
N ALA A 17 -4.63 -3.79 11.10
CA ALA A 17 -4.82 -2.36 10.92
C ALA A 17 -6.28 -2.00 10.60
N VAL A 18 -6.90 -2.76 9.70
CA VAL A 18 -8.33 -2.59 9.35
C VAL A 18 -9.23 -2.85 10.57
N HIS A 19 -8.96 -3.93 11.31
CA HIS A 19 -9.72 -4.26 12.53
C HIS A 19 -9.54 -3.21 13.64
N ASP A 20 -8.32 -2.73 13.87
CA ASP A 20 -8.00 -1.68 14.86
C ASP A 20 -8.72 -0.36 14.56
N ALA A 21 -8.89 -0.05 13.27
CA ALA A 21 -9.71 1.08 12.81
C ALA A 21 -11.23 0.87 12.92
N GLY A 22 -11.69 -0.29 13.42
CA GLY A 22 -13.10 -0.64 13.51
C GLY A 22 -13.78 -0.73 12.13
N ALA A 23 -13.04 -1.10 11.09
CA ALA A 23 -13.49 -1.11 9.71
C ALA A 23 -13.52 -2.54 9.12
N HIS A 24 -14.07 -2.66 7.92
CA HIS A 24 -14.02 -3.85 7.10
C HIS A 24 -13.04 -3.68 5.93
N VAL A 25 -12.53 -4.79 5.40
CA VAL A 25 -11.60 -4.76 4.24
C VAL A 25 -12.22 -4.09 3.01
N VAL A 26 -13.54 -4.15 2.87
CA VAL A 26 -14.30 -3.51 1.78
C VAL A 26 -14.38 -1.99 1.90
N ASP A 27 -14.04 -1.42 3.06
CA ASP A 27 -14.01 0.03 3.28
C ASP A 27 -12.72 0.66 2.73
N VAL A 28 -11.69 -0.16 2.44
CA VAL A 28 -10.39 0.30 1.96
C VAL A 28 -10.50 0.75 0.50
N VAL A 29 -10.26 2.04 0.26
CA VAL A 29 -10.34 2.65 -1.08
C VAL A 29 -8.99 2.84 -1.76
N HIS A 30 -7.89 2.68 -1.02
CA HIS A 30 -6.54 2.87 -1.54
C HIS A 30 -5.48 2.22 -0.65
N VAL A 31 -4.38 1.76 -1.26
CA VAL A 31 -3.17 1.33 -0.57
C VAL A 31 -1.95 2.09 -1.09
N ASN A 32 -1.20 2.69 -0.17
CA ASN A 32 0.18 3.10 -0.39
C ASN A 32 1.09 1.95 0.04
N ALA A 33 1.62 1.23 -0.93
CA ALA A 33 2.41 0.01 -0.74
C ALA A 33 3.83 0.30 -0.27
N HIS A 34 4.45 -0.68 0.39
CA HIS A 34 5.84 -0.60 0.79
C HIS A 34 6.78 -0.75 -0.42
N ALA A 35 6.50 -1.64 -1.37
CA ALA A 35 7.07 -1.73 -2.71
C ALA A 35 8.49 -1.15 -2.87
N THR A 36 9.49 -1.95 -2.53
CA THR A 36 10.91 -1.52 -2.52
C THR A 36 11.63 -1.76 -3.85
N ALA A 37 10.90 -2.19 -4.88
CA ALA A 37 11.44 -2.70 -6.14
C ALA A 37 12.31 -3.95 -5.93
N THR A 38 12.04 -4.72 -4.87
CA THR A 38 12.67 -6.04 -4.66
C THR A 38 11.68 -7.09 -5.11
N VAL A 39 12.12 -8.03 -5.97
CA VAL A 39 11.24 -9.05 -6.56
C VAL A 39 10.47 -9.81 -5.48
N ASP A 40 11.18 -10.37 -4.49
CA ASP A 40 10.54 -11.15 -3.43
C ASP A 40 9.62 -10.31 -2.54
N GLY A 41 10.01 -9.05 -2.24
CA GLY A 41 9.24 -8.17 -1.38
C GLY A 41 7.95 -7.70 -2.05
N ASP A 42 8.05 -7.29 -3.31
CA ASP A 42 6.91 -6.79 -4.09
C ASP A 42 5.92 -7.93 -4.38
N LEU A 43 6.40 -9.15 -4.70
CA LEU A 43 5.55 -10.33 -4.86
C LEU A 43 4.85 -10.74 -3.55
N ALA A 44 5.57 -10.73 -2.43
CA ALA A 44 4.99 -11.07 -1.13
C ALA A 44 3.94 -10.05 -0.68
N GLU A 45 4.19 -8.75 -0.89
CA GLU A 45 3.21 -7.70 -0.62
C GLU A 45 2.00 -7.81 -1.55
N ALA A 46 2.21 -8.04 -2.85
CA ALA A 46 1.13 -8.17 -3.81
C ALA A 46 0.22 -9.36 -3.52
N SER A 47 0.80 -10.52 -3.21
CA SER A 47 0.07 -11.72 -2.79
C SER A 47 -0.77 -11.47 -1.54
N ALA A 48 -0.19 -10.80 -0.53
CA ALA A 48 -0.89 -10.47 0.70
C ALA A 48 -2.05 -9.48 0.48
N LEU A 49 -1.84 -8.45 -0.34
CA LEU A 49 -2.88 -7.49 -0.71
C LEU A 49 -4.01 -8.20 -1.47
N ARG A 50 -3.68 -9.05 -2.45
CA ARG A 50 -4.65 -9.83 -3.21
C ARG A 50 -5.48 -10.75 -2.30
N ALA A 51 -4.85 -11.41 -1.35
CA ALA A 51 -5.52 -12.31 -0.41
C ALA A 51 -6.44 -11.59 0.59
N VAL A 52 -6.13 -10.34 0.97
CA VAL A 52 -6.88 -9.59 1.99
C VAL A 52 -7.94 -8.66 1.38
N LEU A 53 -7.60 -7.97 0.29
CA LEU A 53 -8.40 -6.88 -0.31
C LEU A 53 -8.93 -7.24 -1.70
N GLY A 54 -8.49 -8.35 -2.30
CA GLY A 54 -8.73 -8.63 -3.72
C GLY A 54 -7.78 -7.83 -4.63
N GLY A 55 -8.11 -7.73 -5.92
CA GLY A 55 -7.24 -7.11 -6.93
C GLY A 55 -7.60 -5.69 -7.37
N SER A 56 -8.76 -5.18 -6.95
CA SER A 56 -9.36 -3.96 -7.53
C SER A 56 -9.12 -2.68 -6.72
N VAL A 57 -8.52 -2.77 -5.53
CA VAL A 57 -8.19 -1.59 -4.74
C VAL A 57 -6.97 -0.93 -5.38
N PRO A 58 -7.02 0.36 -5.75
CA PRO A 58 -5.91 1.03 -6.40
C PRO A 58 -4.70 1.14 -5.46
N VAL A 59 -3.53 0.75 -5.98
CA VAL A 59 -2.26 0.72 -5.25
C VAL A 59 -1.28 1.74 -5.83
N THR A 60 -0.55 2.47 -4.97
CA THR A 60 0.59 3.31 -5.38
C THR A 60 1.85 2.91 -4.64
N ALA A 61 3.02 3.18 -5.22
CA ALA A 61 4.32 3.03 -4.61
C ALA A 61 5.14 4.32 -4.79
N LEU A 62 5.50 4.97 -3.68
CA LEU A 62 6.10 6.30 -3.70
C LEU A 62 7.62 6.32 -3.75
N LYS A 63 8.28 5.18 -3.52
CA LYS A 63 9.75 5.07 -3.49
C LYS A 63 10.39 5.39 -4.83
N GLY A 64 9.67 5.22 -5.95
CA GLY A 64 10.12 5.72 -7.25
C GLY A 64 10.35 7.25 -7.26
N HIS A 65 9.53 8.02 -6.54
CA HIS A 65 9.64 9.48 -6.47
C HIS A 65 10.64 9.96 -5.41
N LEU A 66 10.65 9.29 -4.26
CA LEU A 66 11.30 9.79 -3.05
C LEU A 66 12.60 9.04 -2.71
N GLY A 67 12.84 7.91 -3.38
CA GLY A 67 13.80 6.91 -2.93
C GLY A 67 13.32 6.18 -1.66
N HIS A 68 14.10 5.20 -1.22
CA HIS A 68 13.81 4.52 0.04
C HIS A 68 14.47 5.24 1.22
N LEU A 69 13.70 6.08 1.91
CA LEU A 69 14.13 6.93 3.04
C LEU A 69 14.45 6.17 4.35
N GLN A 70 14.71 4.85 4.27
CA GLN A 70 15.03 3.99 5.41
C GLN A 70 14.07 4.21 6.59
N GLY A 71 14.59 4.53 7.79
CA GLY A 71 13.77 4.75 8.99
C GLY A 71 12.75 5.90 8.88
N ALA A 72 12.91 6.83 7.94
CA ALA A 72 11.94 7.90 7.71
C ALA A 72 10.82 7.52 6.73
N ALA A 73 10.95 6.41 6.00
CA ALA A 73 10.03 6.03 4.93
C ALA A 73 8.57 5.91 5.44
N GLY A 74 8.35 5.19 6.54
CA GLY A 74 7.01 5.00 7.09
C GLY A 74 6.30 6.31 7.45
N GLY A 75 7.02 7.28 8.04
CA GLY A 75 6.44 8.59 8.38
C GLY A 75 6.11 9.43 7.16
N VAL A 76 7.02 9.49 6.17
CA VAL A 76 6.81 10.26 4.94
C VAL A 76 5.68 9.66 4.10
N GLU A 77 5.60 8.33 4.00
CA GLU A 77 4.55 7.63 3.25
C GLU A 77 3.19 7.72 3.94
N ALA A 78 3.14 7.75 5.27
CA ALA A 78 1.92 8.05 6.01
C ALA A 78 1.41 9.47 5.70
N VAL A 79 2.28 10.48 5.70
CA VAL A 79 1.92 11.86 5.33
C VAL A 79 1.40 11.91 3.89
N ALA A 80 2.05 11.23 2.95
CA ALA A 80 1.60 11.17 1.56
C ALA A 80 0.23 10.48 1.40
N THR A 81 -0.04 9.46 2.22
CA THR A 81 -1.35 8.78 2.27
C THR A 81 -2.44 9.70 2.80
N VAL A 82 -2.15 10.49 3.85
CA VAL A 82 -3.07 11.53 4.34
C VAL A 82 -3.34 12.60 3.27
N LEU A 83 -2.30 13.04 2.55
CA LEU A 83 -2.47 14.01 1.45
C LEU A 83 -3.29 13.43 0.29
N THR A 84 -3.13 12.13 -0.01
CA THR A 84 -3.94 11.42 -1.00
C THR A 84 -5.43 11.45 -0.62
N LEU A 85 -5.74 11.14 0.64
CA LEU A 85 -7.10 11.21 1.18
C LEU A 85 -7.65 12.65 1.17
N HIS A 86 -6.85 13.61 1.61
CA HIS A 86 -7.23 15.03 1.69
C HIS A 86 -7.56 15.62 0.31
N HIS A 87 -6.71 15.37 -0.69
CA HIS A 87 -6.89 15.89 -2.05
C HIS A 87 -7.78 15.01 -2.93
N GLY A 88 -8.13 13.79 -2.49
CA GLY A 88 -8.91 12.86 -3.30
C GLY A 88 -8.17 12.36 -4.54
N LEU A 89 -6.85 12.32 -4.51
CA LEU A 89 -6.01 12.07 -5.68
C LEU A 89 -4.85 11.14 -5.34
N ILE A 90 -4.84 9.95 -5.97
CA ILE A 90 -3.80 8.93 -5.86
C ILE A 90 -2.66 9.29 -6.81
N PRO A 91 -1.41 9.46 -6.33
CA PRO A 91 -0.25 9.68 -7.19
C PRO A 91 0.09 8.40 -7.99
N PRO A 92 0.61 8.53 -9.22
CA PRO A 92 1.03 7.36 -10.00
C PRO A 92 2.37 6.82 -9.51
N THR A 93 2.53 5.50 -9.41
CA THR A 93 3.82 4.83 -9.29
C THR A 93 4.68 5.16 -10.52
N ILE A 94 5.83 5.79 -10.30
CA ILE A 94 6.82 6.07 -11.37
C ILE A 94 7.88 4.98 -11.43
N GLY A 95 8.49 4.81 -12.60
CA GLY A 95 9.44 3.72 -12.85
C GLY A 95 8.79 2.34 -13.02
N CYS A 96 7.47 2.31 -13.20
CA CYS A 96 6.68 1.10 -13.48
C CYS A 96 5.99 1.27 -14.84
N ASP A 97 6.78 1.23 -15.91
CA ASP A 97 6.28 1.33 -17.29
C ASP A 97 5.70 0.00 -17.80
N ASP A 98 6.33 -1.10 -17.36
CA ASP A 98 5.95 -2.48 -17.62
C ASP A 98 5.77 -3.18 -16.27
N GLN A 99 4.52 -3.45 -15.89
CA GLN A 99 4.19 -4.10 -14.63
C GLN A 99 4.41 -5.61 -14.79
N ASP A 100 5.06 -6.23 -13.82
CA ASP A 100 5.26 -7.68 -13.79
C ASP A 100 3.88 -8.40 -13.78
N ASP A 101 3.69 -9.34 -14.72
CA ASP A 101 2.47 -10.14 -14.86
C ASP A 101 2.12 -10.93 -13.58
N ALA A 102 3.10 -11.20 -12.71
CA ALA A 102 2.89 -11.85 -11.42
C ALA A 102 2.26 -10.91 -10.37
N ILE A 103 2.29 -9.59 -10.58
CA ILE A 103 1.66 -8.59 -9.73
C ILE A 103 0.22 -8.38 -10.21
N ASP A 104 -0.70 -9.22 -9.74
CA ASP A 104 -2.13 -9.17 -10.08
C ASP A 104 -2.89 -8.14 -9.19
N LEU A 105 -2.50 -6.86 -9.31
CA LEU A 105 -3.05 -5.71 -8.61
C LEU A 105 -3.30 -4.52 -9.56
N ASP A 106 -4.27 -3.68 -9.21
CA ASP A 106 -4.52 -2.39 -9.85
C ASP A 106 -3.50 -1.33 -9.40
N VAL A 107 -2.29 -1.36 -9.97
CA VAL A 107 -1.26 -0.35 -9.71
C VAL A 107 -1.57 0.91 -10.51
N VAL A 108 -1.65 2.05 -9.83
CA VAL A 108 -1.84 3.35 -10.48
C VAL A 108 -0.52 3.76 -11.13
N THR A 109 -0.42 3.70 -12.46
CA THR A 109 0.78 4.11 -13.22
C THR A 109 0.46 5.26 -14.17
N LYS A 110 1.50 5.93 -14.70
CA LYS A 110 1.47 6.97 -15.75
C LYS A 110 0.79 8.29 -15.39
N ARG A 111 -0.40 8.28 -14.79
CA ARG A 111 -1.17 9.49 -14.43
C ARG A 111 -1.85 9.33 -13.07
N PRO A 112 -2.00 10.42 -12.29
CA PRO A 112 -2.76 10.39 -11.05
C PRO A 112 -4.20 9.92 -11.28
N ARG A 113 -4.77 9.22 -10.30
CA ARG A 113 -6.15 8.71 -10.34
C ARG A 113 -6.96 9.31 -9.20
N ARG A 114 -8.20 9.73 -9.45
CA ARG A 114 -9.09 10.19 -8.37
C ARG A 114 -9.46 9.02 -7.46
N LEU A 115 -9.54 9.27 -6.16
CA LEU A 115 -10.17 8.33 -5.24
C LEU A 115 -11.65 8.12 -5.61
N PRO A 116 -12.21 6.94 -5.30
CA PRO A 116 -13.66 6.72 -5.39
C PRO A 116 -14.45 7.80 -4.64
N ALA A 117 -15.65 8.12 -5.12
CA ALA A 117 -16.51 9.13 -4.48
C ALA A 117 -17.01 8.68 -3.08
N LEU A 118 -17.13 7.36 -2.88
CA LEU A 118 -17.54 6.73 -1.64
C LEU A 118 -16.34 6.04 -1.00
N GLY A 119 -16.28 6.08 0.33
CA GLY A 119 -15.21 5.50 1.14
C GLY A 119 -14.10 6.51 1.49
N ASP A 120 -13.48 6.26 2.64
CA ASP A 120 -12.61 7.22 3.32
C ASP A 120 -11.36 6.59 3.94
N LEU A 121 -11.16 5.28 3.80
CA LEU A 121 -10.09 4.53 4.44
C LEU A 121 -8.98 4.16 3.45
N ALA A 122 -7.74 4.55 3.74
CA ALA A 122 -6.55 4.12 3.00
C ALA A 122 -5.55 3.42 3.92
N LEU A 123 -4.78 2.50 3.36
CA LEU A 123 -3.71 1.81 4.07
C LEU A 123 -2.33 2.37 3.66
N SER A 124 -1.43 2.53 4.64
CA SER A 124 -0.03 2.86 4.41
C SER A 124 0.84 1.73 4.93
N ASN A 125 1.52 1.02 4.03
CA ASN A 125 2.34 -0.15 4.35
C ASN A 125 3.81 0.24 4.55
N SER A 126 4.45 -0.31 5.58
CA SER A 126 5.87 -0.13 5.84
C SER A 126 6.48 -1.39 6.45
N PHE A 127 7.36 -2.06 5.72
CA PHE A 127 7.95 -3.32 6.13
C PHE A 127 9.46 -3.16 6.34
N GLY A 128 9.92 -3.59 7.51
CA GLY A 128 11.31 -3.47 7.93
C GLY A 128 12.01 -4.81 7.94
N PHE A 129 13.35 -4.76 7.92
CA PHE A 129 14.18 -5.94 8.08
C PHE A 129 13.84 -6.69 9.37
N GLY A 130 13.99 -8.02 9.32
CA GLY A 130 13.69 -8.90 10.46
C GLY A 130 12.21 -9.30 10.58
N GLY A 131 11.39 -9.04 9.55
CA GLY A 131 9.99 -9.45 9.51
C GLY A 131 9.05 -8.49 10.24
N HIS A 132 9.47 -7.25 10.46
CA HIS A 132 8.64 -6.22 11.09
C HIS A 132 7.67 -5.65 10.06
N ASN A 133 6.38 -5.98 10.19
CA ASN A 133 5.35 -5.48 9.29
C ASN A 133 4.46 -4.47 10.02
N ALA A 134 4.47 -3.21 9.57
CA ALA A 134 3.59 -2.16 10.07
C ALA A 134 2.63 -1.71 8.96
N VAL A 135 1.36 -1.55 9.31
CA VAL A 135 0.32 -0.99 8.44
C VAL A 135 -0.46 0.03 9.25
N LEU A 136 -0.63 1.22 8.69
CA LEU A 136 -1.52 2.24 9.24
C LEU A 136 -2.82 2.27 8.42
N ALA A 137 -3.96 2.23 9.10
CA ALA A 137 -5.26 2.54 8.52
C ALA A 137 -5.59 4.01 8.80
N LEU A 138 -5.69 4.81 7.74
CA LEU A 138 -5.90 6.25 7.82
C LEU A 138 -7.27 6.58 7.23
N ARG A 139 -8.07 7.37 7.95
CA ARG A 139 -9.42 7.75 7.53
C ARG A 139 -9.53 9.26 7.31
N ARG A 140 -10.15 9.68 6.21
CA ARG A 140 -10.55 11.09 6.00
C ARG A 140 -11.73 11.40 6.93
N THR A 141 -11.56 12.35 7.84
CA THR A 141 -12.70 12.90 8.60
C THR A 141 -13.41 13.95 7.75
N GLY A 142 -14.74 13.87 7.69
CA GLY A 142 -15.58 14.90 7.08
C GLY A 142 -15.62 16.18 7.89
#